data_AF-A0A2E8EZW2-F1
#
_entry.id   AF-A0A2E8EZW2-F1
#
_cell.length_a   1.000
_cell.length_b   1.000
_cell.length_c   1.000
_cell.angle_alpha   90.00
_cell.angle_beta   90.00
_cell.angle_gamma   90.00
#
_symmetry.space_group_name_H-M   'P 1'
#
loop_
_entity.id
_entity.type
_entity.pdbx_description
1 polymer ?
#
loop_
_entity_poly.entity_id
_entity_poly.type
_entity_poly.pdbx_seq_one_letter_code
_entity_poly.pdbx_strand_id
1 'polypeptide(L)' 'MAWRFELLNKPYGGITEGPVWDGEAVYFTHISDHRIMRYDPASGEITQARDGTNHTNGLCHDAQ' A
#
# COMPACT_ATOMS: atom_id res chain seq x y z
N MET A 1 11.06 -26.20 4.53
CA MET A 1 9.90 -25.29 4.37
C MET A 1 10.09 -24.52 3.07
N ALA A 2 9.04 -24.38 2.27
CA ALA A 2 9.10 -23.59 1.03
C ALA A 2 8.30 -22.30 1.23
N TRP A 3 8.88 -21.17 0.85
CA TRP A 3 8.16 -19.91 0.82
C TRP A 3 7.11 -19.94 -0.29
N ARG A 4 5.90 -19.48 0.02
CA ARG A 4 4.85 -19.26 -0.97
C ARG A 4 4.71 -17.76 -1.20
N PHE A 5 4.82 -17.35 -2.45
CA PHE A 5 4.61 -15.98 -2.88
C PHE A 5 3.27 -15.86 -3.58
N GLU A 6 2.56 -14.77 -3.32
CA GLU A 6 1.25 -14.47 -3.89
C GLU A 6 1.27 -13.07 -4.52
N LEU A 7 0.70 -12.96 -5.71
CA LEU A 7 0.51 -11.68 -6.37
C LEU A 7 -0.83 -11.09 -5.93
N LEU A 8 -0.80 -10.05 -5.10
CA LEU A 8 -2.01 -9.41 -4.58
C LEU A 8 -2.73 -8.56 -5.66
N ASN A 9 -1.97 -7.88 -6.51
CA ASN A 9 -2.53 -7.10 -7.61
C ASN A 9 -1.54 -6.97 -8.77
N LYS A 10 -2.07 -6.75 -9.97
CA LYS A 10 -1.25 -6.41 -11.13
C LYS A 10 -0.61 -5.03 -10.92
N PRO A 11 0.55 -4.76 -11.56
CA PRO A 11 1.19 -3.45 -11.48
C PRO A 11 0.23 -2.32 -11.90
N TYR A 12 0.20 -1.25 -11.11
CA TYR A 12 -0.65 -0.08 -11.37
C TYR A 12 -0.19 0.78 -12.56
N GLY A 13 1.02 0.53 -13.08
CA GLY A 13 1.80 1.55 -13.78
C GLY A 13 2.44 2.49 -12.76
N GLY A 14 3.55 3.15 -13.11
CA GLY A 14 4.28 4.01 -12.18
C GLY A 14 4.96 3.26 -11.03
N ILE A 15 5.35 4.00 -9.98
CA ILE A 15 6.09 3.49 -8.83
C ILE A 15 5.14 3.44 -7.62
N THR A 16 5.05 2.25 -7.02
CA THR A 16 4.48 2.07 -5.69
C THR A 16 5.59 1.81 -4.69
N GLU A 17 5.55 2.47 -3.54
CA GLU A 17 6.63 2.43 -2.55
C GLU A 17 6.11 2.61 -1.12
N GLY A 18 7.04 2.54 -0.16
CA GLY A 18 6.76 2.82 1.23
C GLY A 18 5.71 1.92 1.87
N PRO A 19 5.76 0.58 1.68
CA PRO A 19 4.86 -0.31 2.36
C PRO A 19 5.03 -0.20 3.88
N VAL A 20 3.94 -0.06 4.61
CA VAL A 20 3.92 -0.02 6.07
C VAL A 20 2.75 -0.83 6.61
N TRP A 21 3.00 -1.57 7.69
CA TRP A 21 1.99 -2.35 8.41
C TRP A 21 1.57 -1.61 9.68
N ASP A 22 0.27 -1.44 9.91
CA ASP A 22 -0.27 -0.78 11.11
C ASP A 22 -0.70 -1.75 12.21
N GLY A 23 -0.62 -3.07 11.97
CA GLY A 23 -1.18 -4.09 12.86
C GLY A 23 -2.39 -4.82 12.27
N GLU A 24 -3.06 -4.22 11.28
CA GLU A 24 -4.29 -4.73 10.67
C GLU A 24 -4.25 -4.74 9.13
N ALA A 25 -3.62 -3.74 8.51
CA ALA A 25 -3.56 -3.56 7.07
C ALA A 25 -2.17 -3.07 6.59
N VAL A 26 -1.86 -3.32 5.32
CA VAL A 26 -0.67 -2.77 4.66
C VAL A 26 -1.07 -1.50 3.90
N TYR A 27 -0.38 -0.40 4.17
CA TYR A 27 -0.50 0.82 3.39
C TYR A 27 0.71 0.99 2.50
N PHE A 28 0.53 1.58 1.33
CA PHE A 28 1.61 1.89 0.39
C PHE A 28 1.23 3.08 -0.49
N THR A 29 2.20 3.74 -1.10
CA THR A 29 1.94 4.86 -2.01
C THR A 29 1.82 4.40 -3.45
N HIS A 30 1.05 5.13 -4.25
CA HIS A 30 1.21 5.16 -5.70
C HIS A 30 1.59 6.59 -6.09
N ILE A 31 2.89 6.82 -6.30
CA ILE A 31 3.51 8.15 -6.28
C ILE A 31 2.94 9.04 -7.40
N SER A 32 2.84 8.49 -8.62
CA SER A 32 2.36 9.21 -9.80
C SER A 32 0.87 9.55 -9.75
N ASP A 33 0.05 8.75 -9.07
CA ASP A 33 -1.39 9.04 -8.89
C ASP A 33 -1.69 9.82 -7.61
N HIS A 34 -0.67 10.26 -6.87
CA HIS A 34 -0.81 11.05 -5.64
C HIS A 34 -1.75 10.42 -4.60
N ARG A 35 -1.66 9.10 -4.39
CA ARG A 35 -2.56 8.38 -3.47
C ARG A 35 -1.82 7.41 -2.56
N ILE A 36 -2.44 7.13 -1.41
CA ILE A 36 -2.11 6.04 -0.51
C ILE A 36 -3.18 4.96 -0.69
N MET A 37 -2.72 3.73 -0.87
CA MET A 37 -3.52 2.52 -0.98
C MET A 37 -3.48 1.74 0.35
N ARG A 38 -4.52 0.95 0.63
CA ARG A 38 -4.64 0.05 1.78
C ARG A 38 -4.98 -1.34 1.29
N TYR A 39 -4.19 -2.34 1.66
CA TYR A 39 -4.47 -3.75 1.49
C TYR A 39 -4.98 -4.35 2.81
N ASP A 40 -6.15 -4.96 2.75
CA ASP A 40 -6.76 -5.69 3.87
C ASP A 40 -6.53 -7.20 3.71
N PRO A 41 -5.72 -7.85 4.56
CA PRO A 41 -5.47 -9.28 4.46
C PRO A 41 -6.67 -10.15 4.84
N ALA A 42 -7.67 -9.63 5.56
CA ALA A 42 -8.85 -10.39 5.95
C ALA A 42 -9.83 -10.58 4.78
N SER A 43 -10.00 -9.54 3.94
CA SER A 43 -10.84 -9.61 2.74
C SER A 43 -10.07 -9.87 1.45
N GLY A 44 -8.77 -9.60 1.43
CA GLY A 44 -7.94 -9.62 0.22
C GLY A 44 -8.08 -8.36 -0.65
N GLU A 45 -8.83 -7.35 -0.21
CA GLU A 45 -9.10 -6.16 -1.01
C GLU A 45 -7.99 -5.11 -0.92
N ILE A 46 -7.79 -4.38 -2.02
CA ILE A 46 -6.96 -3.17 -2.05
C ILE A 46 -7.83 -1.97 -2.40
N THR A 47 -7.86 -0.97 -1.53
CA THR A 47 -8.67 0.24 -1.67
C THR A 47 -7.82 1.51 -1.53
N GLN A 48 -8.32 2.65 -2.00
CA GLN A 48 -7.68 3.94 -1.79
C GLN A 48 -7.97 4.44 -0.37
N ALA A 49 -6.93 4.67 0.43
CA ALA A 49 -7.06 5.22 1.78
C ALA A 49 -7.05 6.76 1.79
N ARG A 50 -6.26 7.37 0.91
CA ARG A 50 -6.12 8.83 0.79
C ARG A 50 -5.65 9.23 -0.61
N ASP A 51 -6.09 10.38 -1.09
CA ASP A 51 -5.62 11.02 -2.32
C ASP A 51 -4.97 12.39 -2.04
N GLY A 52 -4.59 13.09 -3.10
CA GLY A 52 -4.03 14.44 -3.01
C GLY A 52 -2.71 14.49 -2.25
N THR A 53 -1.92 13.42 -2.25
CA THR A 53 -0.70 13.31 -1.43
C THR A 53 0.49 14.05 -2.03
N ASN A 54 0.33 14.70 -3.19
CA ASN A 54 1.36 15.46 -3.89
C ASN A 54 2.70 14.69 -4.03
N HIS A 55 2.62 13.49 -4.61
CA HIS A 55 3.78 12.63 -4.86
C HIS A 55 4.50 12.12 -3.58
N THR A 56 3.79 11.89 -2.48
CA THR A 56 4.37 11.20 -1.33
C THR A 56 4.99 9.87 -1.76
N ASN A 57 6.27 9.67 -1.39
CA ASN A 57 7.03 8.47 -1.69
C ASN A 57 6.90 7.41 -0.58
N GLY A 58 7.38 7.71 0.62
CA GLY A 58 7.40 6.79 1.75
C GLY A 58 6.31 7.06 2.78
N LEU A 59 6.02 6.05 3.61
CA LEU A 59 5.13 6.14 4.77
C LEU A 59 5.89 5.67 6.02
N CYS A 60 5.52 6.23 7.16
CA CYS A 60 5.88 5.72 8.48
C CYS A 60 4.60 5.64 9.29
N HIS A 61 4.32 4.48 9.88
CA HIS A 61 3.23 4.35 10.82
C HIS A 61 3.67 4.98 12.14
N ASP A 62 2.81 5.81 12.71
CA ASP A 62 3.01 6.41 14.02
C ASP A 62 1.83 6.03 14.93
N ALA A 63 1.98 6.32 16.22
CA ALA A 63 1.02 5.94 17.25
C ALA A 63 0.01 7.06 17.59
N GLN A 64 -0.05 8.14 16.80
CA GLN A 64 -0.99 9.25 17.05
C GLN A 64 -2.40 8.93 16.54
#